data_AF-A0A7X8QS50-F1
#
_entry.id   AF-A0A7X8QS50-F1
#
_cell.length_a   1.000
_cell.length_b   1.000
_cell.length_c   1.000
_cell.angle_alpha   90.00
_cell.angle_beta   90.00
_cell.angle_gamma   90.00
#
_symmetry.space_group_name_H-M   'P 1'
#
loop_
_entity.id
_entity.type
_entity.pdbx_description
1 polymer ?
#
loop_
_entity_poly.entity_id
_entity_poly.type
_entity_poly.pdbx_seq_one_letter_code
_entity_poly.pdbx_strand_id
1 'polypeptide(L)'
;MRKKVITVFCVLCGVGLAFGNNVRISGVDLRQYDRKAGEAQVVFDVSWENSWRNTVNHDAVWVFVKFCQQEDGEWQHALLAPESEGHVAPVGCKIDVAG
;
A
#
# COMPACT_ATOMS: atom_id res chain seq x y z
N MET A 1 -55.11 -19.62 -26.73
CA MET A 1 -54.42 -18.39 -26.31
C MET A 1 -53.21 -18.77 -25.45
N ARG A 2 -51.98 -18.79 -26.01
CA ARG A 2 -50.75 -19.10 -25.25
C ARG A 2 -50.27 -17.85 -24.53
N LYS A 3 -50.37 -17.83 -23.19
CA LYS A 3 -49.79 -16.77 -22.36
C LYS A 3 -48.27 -16.90 -22.45
N LYS A 4 -47.61 -15.94 -23.11
CA LYS A 4 -46.14 -15.84 -23.09
C LYS A 4 -45.76 -15.24 -21.73
N VAL A 5 -45.39 -16.10 -20.78
CA VAL A 5 -44.81 -15.66 -19.52
C VAL A 5 -43.38 -15.24 -19.84
N ILE A 6 -43.15 -13.94 -19.98
CA ILE A 6 -41.81 -13.38 -20.09
C ILE A 6 -41.29 -13.29 -18.66
N THR A 7 -40.55 -14.31 -18.22
CA THR A 7 -39.76 -14.23 -17.00
C THR A 7 -38.65 -13.21 -17.26
N VAL A 8 -38.88 -11.96 -16.85
CA VAL A 8 -37.80 -10.99 -16.70
C VAL A 8 -36.97 -11.47 -15.51
N PHE A 9 -35.92 -12.22 -15.81
CA PHE A 9 -34.83 -12.43 -14.86
C PHE A 9 -34.18 -11.06 -14.68
N CYS A 10 -34.65 -10.30 -13.69
CA CYS A 10 -33.90 -9.17 -13.16
C CYS A 10 -32.56 -9.74 -12.71
N VAL A 11 -31.57 -9.67 -13.59
CA VAL A 11 -30.16 -9.73 -13.25
C VAL A 11 -30.02 -8.68 -12.16
N LEU A 12 -29.96 -9.14 -10.92
CA LEU A 12 -29.37 -8.36 -9.85
C LEU A 12 -28.01 -7.94 -10.39
N CYS A 13 -27.92 -6.69 -10.86
CA CYS A 13 -26.68 -5.98 -11.01
C CYS A 13 -26.10 -5.86 -9.60
N GLY A 14 -25.55 -6.96 -9.10
CA GLY A 14 -24.57 -6.97 -8.02
C GLY A 14 -23.34 -6.29 -8.55
N VAL A 15 -23.40 -4.96 -8.71
CA VAL A 15 -22.22 -4.12 -8.70
C VAL A 15 -21.75 -4.16 -7.25
N GLY A 16 -21.13 -5.28 -6.88
CA GLY A 16 -20.43 -5.39 -5.61
C GLY A 16 -19.44 -4.25 -5.61
N LEU A 17 -19.55 -3.35 -4.64
CA LEU A 17 -18.59 -2.30 -4.45
C LEU A 17 -17.27 -2.98 -4.08
N ALA A 18 -16.46 -3.28 -5.09
CA ALA A 18 -15.14 -3.87 -4.92
C ALA A 18 -14.22 -2.75 -4.40
N PHE A 19 -14.25 -2.56 -3.10
CA PHE A 19 -13.29 -1.73 -2.40
C PHE A 19 -12.05 -2.56 -2.12
N GLY A 20 -10.88 -1.95 -2.30
CA GLY A 20 -9.68 -2.49 -1.72
C GLY A 20 -9.84 -2.65 -0.21
N ASN A 21 -9.39 -3.77 0.36
CA ASN A 21 -9.44 -4.07 1.78
C ASN A 21 -8.24 -4.91 2.25
N ASN A 22 -8.12 -5.14 3.56
CA ASN A 22 -7.03 -5.94 4.15
C ASN A 22 -5.61 -5.46 3.75
N VAL A 23 -5.41 -4.13 3.74
CA VAL A 23 -4.08 -3.52 3.58
C VAL A 23 -3.22 -3.92 4.77
N ARG A 24 -2.07 -4.52 4.50
CA ARG A 24 -1.17 -5.04 5.53
C ARG A 24 0.29 -4.82 5.17
N ILE A 25 1.10 -4.63 6.21
CA ILE A 25 2.55 -4.61 6.14
C ILE A 25 3.07 -5.93 6.73
N SER A 26 4.05 -6.55 6.09
CA SER A 26 4.71 -7.77 6.56
C SER A 26 6.20 -7.75 6.27
N GLY A 27 6.96 -8.66 6.89
CA GLY A 27 8.39 -8.84 6.59
C GLY A 27 9.24 -7.61 6.88
N VAL A 28 8.89 -6.83 7.92
CA VAL A 28 9.64 -5.63 8.29
C VAL A 28 11.04 -6.01 8.77
N ASP A 29 12.04 -5.45 8.13
CA ASP A 29 13.46 -5.70 8.38
C ASP A 29 14.25 -4.40 8.26
N LEU A 30 15.35 -4.31 9.02
CA LEU A 30 16.25 -3.16 9.02
C LEU A 30 17.61 -3.57 8.46
N ARG A 31 18.03 -2.92 7.38
CA ARG A 31 19.26 -3.24 6.65
C ARG A 31 20.17 -2.03 6.51
N GLN A 32 21.43 -2.30 6.14
CA GLN A 32 22.43 -1.28 5.80
C GLN A 32 22.49 -0.12 6.81
N TYR A 33 22.53 -0.47 8.11
CA TYR A 33 22.53 0.54 9.16
C TYR A 33 23.89 1.20 9.30
N ASP A 34 23.97 2.49 8.97
CA ASP A 34 25.13 3.33 9.22
C ASP A 34 24.87 4.25 10.42
N ARG A 35 25.44 3.88 11.58
CA ARG A 35 25.34 4.66 12.82
C ARG A 35 26.01 6.03 12.74
N LYS A 36 27.04 6.18 11.90
CA LYS A 36 27.76 7.46 11.78
C LYS A 36 26.97 8.44 10.93
N ALA A 37 26.37 7.96 9.84
CA ALA A 37 25.50 8.75 8.99
C ALA A 37 24.09 8.94 9.60
N GLY A 38 23.65 8.03 10.48
CA GLY A 38 22.29 8.04 11.03
C GLY A 38 21.26 7.47 10.05
N GLU A 39 21.69 6.60 9.15
CA GLU A 39 20.89 6.10 8.03
C GLU A 39 20.63 4.59 8.16
N ALA A 40 19.45 4.16 7.70
CA ALA A 40 19.09 2.76 7.63
C ALA A 40 18.14 2.51 6.46
N GLN A 41 18.19 1.32 5.87
CA GLN A 41 17.17 0.86 4.94
C GLN A 41 16.09 0.10 5.70
N VAL A 42 14.84 0.54 5.56
CA VAL A 42 13.67 -0.19 6.05
C VAL A 42 13.09 -0.97 4.89
N VAL A 43 13.08 -2.30 5.03
CA VAL A 43 12.55 -3.22 4.01
C VAL A 43 11.27 -3.83 4.55
N PHE A 44 10.22 -3.84 3.73
CA PHE A 44 8.93 -4.40 4.09
C PHE A 44 8.12 -4.71 2.83
N ASP A 45 7.13 -5.58 2.98
CA ASP A 45 6.14 -5.86 1.96
C ASP A 45 4.81 -5.17 2.31
N VAL A 46 4.17 -4.58 1.29
CA VAL A 46 2.78 -4.11 1.38
C VAL A 46 1.92 -5.04 0.54
N SER A 47 0.81 -5.50 1.13
CA SER A 47 -0.19 -6.26 0.39
C SER A 47 -1.59 -5.75 0.68
N TRP A 48 -2.45 -5.88 -0.33
CA TRP A 48 -3.77 -5.28 -0.36
C TRP A 48 -4.69 -6.19 -1.16
N GLU A 49 -5.75 -6.71 -0.55
CA GLU A 49 -6.78 -7.47 -1.25
C GLU A 49 -7.71 -6.54 -2.03
N ASN A 50 -8.09 -6.97 -3.23
CA ASN A 50 -9.02 -6.22 -4.10
C ASN A 50 -8.54 -4.80 -4.47
N SER A 51 -7.24 -4.52 -4.36
CA SER A 51 -6.68 -3.23 -4.77
C SER A 51 -6.87 -2.99 -6.27
N TRP A 52 -7.16 -1.76 -6.66
CA TRP A 52 -7.21 -1.38 -8.06
C TRP A 52 -5.80 -1.20 -8.66
N ARG A 53 -5.52 -1.95 -9.73
CA ARG A 53 -4.31 -1.82 -10.54
C ARG A 53 -4.62 -2.12 -12.00
N ASN A 54 -5.38 -1.23 -12.64
CA ASN A 54 -5.73 -1.34 -14.05
C ASN A 54 -5.33 -0.06 -14.81
N THR A 55 -5.64 0.02 -16.10
CA THR A 55 -5.24 1.15 -16.96
C THR A 55 -5.89 2.49 -16.60
N VAL A 56 -6.95 2.49 -15.78
CA VAL A 56 -7.73 3.68 -15.42
C VAL A 56 -7.60 4.01 -13.93
N ASN A 57 -7.59 2.99 -13.07
CA ASN A 57 -7.69 3.11 -11.63
C ASN A 57 -6.49 2.46 -10.94
N HIS A 58 -5.87 3.24 -10.07
CA HIS A 58 -4.77 2.82 -9.21
C HIS A 58 -5.08 3.17 -7.77
N ASP A 59 -4.78 2.23 -6.90
CA ASP A 59 -4.86 2.36 -5.46
C ASP A 59 -3.47 2.72 -4.87
N ALA A 60 -3.46 3.54 -3.81
CA ALA A 60 -2.23 4.03 -3.17
C ALA A 60 -2.32 3.98 -1.64
N VAL A 61 -1.15 3.88 -0.99
CA VAL A 61 -1.02 3.91 0.47
C VAL A 61 0.05 4.91 0.88
N TRP A 62 -0.12 5.51 2.06
CA TRP A 62 0.90 6.33 2.70
C TRP A 62 1.59 5.50 3.77
N VAL A 63 2.92 5.46 3.71
CA VAL A 63 3.75 4.77 4.71
C VAL A 63 4.58 5.81 5.43
N PHE A 64 4.59 5.73 6.77
CA PHE A 64 5.40 6.58 7.63
C PHE A 64 6.31 5.68 8.44
N VAL A 65 7.59 6.00 8.47
CA VAL A 65 8.57 5.31 9.31
C VAL A 65 8.72 6.10 10.60
N LYS A 66 8.63 5.40 11.73
CA LYS A 66 8.96 5.95 13.04
C LYS A 66 10.08 5.14 13.66
N PHE A 67 10.89 5.79 14.48
CA PHE A 67 11.93 5.14 15.25
C PHE A 67 11.87 5.58 16.71
N CYS A 68 12.42 4.75 17.58
CA CYS A 68 12.58 5.05 18.99
C CYS A 68 14.01 4.74 19.38
N GLN A 69 14.70 5.69 20.03
CA GLN A 69 16.12 5.55 20.36
C GLN A 69 16.38 4.67 21.59
N GLN A 70 15.37 4.46 22.43
CA GLN A 70 15.42 3.68 23.66
C GLN A 70 14.12 2.87 23.77
N GLU A 71 14.12 1.68 24.37
CA GLU A 71 12.92 0.81 24.42
C GLU A 71 11.67 1.50 24.99
N ASP A 72 11.84 2.44 25.93
CA ASP A 72 10.74 3.21 26.56
C ASP A 72 10.70 4.69 26.13
N GLY A 73 11.36 5.04 25.01
CA GLY A 73 11.43 6.42 24.54
C GLY A 73 10.16 6.89 23.78
N GLU A 74 10.16 8.17 23.40
CA GLU A 74 9.15 8.70 22.48
C GLU A 74 9.44 8.26 21.03
N TRP A 75 8.38 7.94 20.29
CA TRP A 75 8.48 7.62 18.88
C TRP A 75 8.58 8.90 18.04
N GLN A 76 9.62 8.97 17.22
CA GLN A 76 9.88 10.11 16.34
C GLN A 76 9.67 9.70 14.88
N HIS A 77 9.21 10.64 14.05
CA HIS A 77 9.15 10.41 12.60
C HIS A 77 10.56 10.38 12.03
N ALA A 78 10.86 9.36 11.24
CA ALA A 78 12.08 9.32 10.46
C ALA A 78 11.97 10.28 9.27
N LEU A 79 13.10 10.90 8.91
CA LEU A 79 13.24 11.55 7.62
C LEU A 79 13.46 10.48 6.56
N LEU A 80 12.74 10.59 5.45
CA LEU A 80 12.95 9.72 4.28
C LEU A 80 13.96 10.39 3.35
N ALA A 81 14.74 9.58 2.61
CA ALA A 81 15.63 10.12 1.59
C ALA A 81 14.81 10.98 0.61
N PRO A 82 15.24 12.22 0.30
CA PRO A 82 14.45 13.15 -0.51
C PRO A 82 14.41 12.75 -1.98
N GLU A 83 15.46 12.07 -2.46
CA GLU A 83 15.60 11.66 -3.85
C GLU A 83 15.04 10.26 -4.09
N SER A 84 14.46 10.06 -5.27
CA SER A 84 13.83 8.79 -5.66
C SER A 84 14.80 7.60 -5.68
N GLU A 85 16.08 7.89 -5.94
CA GLU A 85 17.21 6.97 -6.02
C GLU A 85 17.54 6.34 -4.66
N GLY A 86 17.11 6.98 -3.56
CA GLY A 86 17.20 6.43 -2.21
C GLY A 86 16.18 5.33 -1.92
N HIS A 87 15.25 5.07 -2.84
CA HIS A 87 14.14 4.14 -2.65
C HIS A 87 14.15 3.07 -3.74
N VAL A 88 13.72 1.86 -3.36
CA VAL A 88 13.56 0.75 -4.30
C VAL A 88 12.10 0.31 -4.28
N ALA A 89 11.43 0.51 -5.41
CA ALA A 89 10.06 0.04 -5.63
C ALA A 89 10.06 -1.24 -6.49
N PRO A 90 9.13 -2.18 -6.27
CA PRO A 90 8.88 -3.27 -7.21
C PRO A 90 8.49 -2.74 -8.60
N VAL A 91 8.71 -3.56 -9.63
CA VAL A 91 8.38 -3.19 -11.02
C VAL A 91 6.91 -2.79 -11.15
N GLY A 92 6.68 -1.63 -11.78
CA GLY A 92 5.36 -1.06 -12.01
C GLY A 92 4.71 -0.42 -10.77
N CYS A 93 5.47 -0.21 -9.70
CA CYS A 93 5.09 0.61 -8.56
C CYS A 93 5.89 1.93 -8.57
N LYS A 94 5.30 2.99 -8.02
CA LYS A 94 5.97 4.28 -7.82
C LYS A 94 5.99 4.60 -6.33
N ILE A 95 7.15 5.00 -5.81
CA ILE A 95 7.26 5.64 -4.50
C ILE A 95 7.33 7.13 -4.74
N ASP A 96 6.50 7.88 -4.01
CA ASP A 96 6.49 9.34 -4.02
C ASP A 96 6.82 9.79 -2.60
N VAL A 97 7.81 10.68 -2.46
CA VAL A 97 8.24 11.20 -1.16
C VAL A 97 7.71 12.62 -1.07
N ALA A 98 6.84 12.88 -0.10
CA ALA A 98 6.42 14.24 0.20
C ALA A 98 7.64 15.00 0.76
N GLY A 99 8.19 15.90 -0.06
CA GLY A 99 9.23 16.84 0.34
C GLY A 99 8.74 17.93 1.27
#